data_AF-A0A291PIR2-F1
#
_entry.id   AF-A0A291PIR2-F1
#
_cell.length_a   1.000
_cell.length_b   1.000
_cell.length_c   1.000
_cell.angle_alpha   90.00
_cell.angle_beta   90.00
_cell.angle_gamma   90.00
#
_symmetry.space_group_name_H-M   'P 1'
#
loop_
_entity.id
_entity.type
_entity.pdbx_description
1 polymer ?
#
loop_
_entity_poly.entity_id
_entity_poly.type
_entity_poly.pdbx_seq_one_letter_code
_entity_poly.pdbx_strand_id
1 'polypeptide(L)'
;MISSFALRKHAILAITARVVAGVGGGYASSALLAIAAASALPLSRPEAAILSTLLALICWPVMMILCFSTRTAVHAWGATIAFCLVVGVVAILAGWRP
;
A
#
# COMPACT_ATOMS: atom_id res chain seq x y z
N MET A 1 12.41 5.15 36.56
CA MET A 1 11.78 3.89 36.13
C MET A 1 10.45 4.10 35.38
N ILE A 2 9.65 5.12 35.68
CA ILE A 2 8.36 5.40 34.98
C ILE A 2 8.56 5.87 33.52
N SER A 3 9.65 6.58 33.20
CA SER A 3 9.89 7.11 31.85
C SER A 3 10.20 6.03 30.80
N SER A 4 10.84 4.92 31.17
CA SER A 4 11.17 3.85 30.22
C SER A 4 9.94 3.08 29.74
N PHE A 5 8.89 3.00 30.56
CA PHE A 5 7.65 2.32 30.22
C PHE A 5 6.81 3.13 29.21
N ALA A 6 6.72 4.45 29.39
CA ALA A 6 6.04 5.34 28.45
C ALA A 6 6.73 5.33 27.07
N LEU A 7 8.06 5.46 27.03
CA LEU A 7 8.84 5.41 25.79
C LEU A 7 8.64 4.08 25.04
N ARG A 8 8.66 2.96 25.75
CA ARG A 8 8.42 1.63 25.17
C ARG A 8 7.01 1.51 24.59
N LYS A 9 5.98 2.01 25.27
CA LYS A 9 4.59 2.02 24.76
C LYS A 9 4.47 2.81 23.47
N HIS A 10 5.04 4.01 23.42
CA HIS A 10 5.00 4.85 22.21
C HIS A 10 5.72 4.18 21.03
N ALA A 11 6.87 3.54 21.27
CA ALA A 11 7.59 2.79 20.25
C ALA A 11 6.77 1.60 19.73
N ILE A 12 6.16 0.81 20.61
CA ILE A 12 5.30 -0.32 20.23
C ILE A 12 4.13 0.17 19.38
N LEU A 13 3.41 1.20 19.81
CA LEU A 13 2.29 1.76 19.07
C LEU A 13 2.73 2.26 17.68
N ALA A 14 3.88 2.93 17.58
CA ALA A 14 4.42 3.40 16.31
C ALA A 14 4.77 2.24 15.36
N ILE A 15 5.37 1.17 15.87
CA ILE A 15 5.69 -0.03 15.08
C ILE A 15 4.41 -0.73 14.64
N THR A 16 3.49 -1.01 15.58
CA THR A 16 2.21 -1.66 15.27
C THR A 16 1.43 -0.86 14.24
N ALA A 17 1.35 0.47 14.36
CA ALA A 17 0.66 1.31 13.40
C ALA A 17 1.26 1.20 11.98
N ARG A 18 2.59 1.11 11.85
CA ARG A 18 3.27 0.94 10.56
C ARG A 18 3.09 -0.46 10.00
N VAL A 19 3.11 -1.50 10.84
CA VAL A 19 2.82 -2.87 10.41
C VAL A 19 1.40 -2.97 9.88
N VAL A 20 0.42 -2.39 10.57
CA VAL A 20 -0.98 -2.38 10.09
C VAL A 20 -1.10 -1.63 8.77
N ALA A 21 -0.45 -0.47 8.63
CA ALA A 21 -0.42 0.29 7.38
C ALA A 21 0.23 -0.50 6.23
N GLY A 22 1.36 -1.15 6.47
CA GLY A 22 2.10 -1.89 5.44
C GLY A 22 1.46 -3.21 5.05
N VAL A 23 0.94 -3.97 6.02
CA VAL A 23 0.25 -5.24 5.76
C VAL A 23 -1.12 -4.97 5.13
N GLY A 24 -2.01 -4.26 5.84
CA GLY A 24 -3.37 -4.03 5.37
C GLY A 24 -3.43 -3.02 4.23
N GLY A 25 -2.82 -1.84 4.44
CA GLY A 25 -2.81 -0.78 3.42
C GLY A 25 -1.94 -1.12 2.21
N GLY A 26 -0.82 -1.83 2.40
CA GLY A 26 -0.02 -2.34 1.29
C GLY A 26 -0.74 -3.41 0.47
N TYR A 27 -1.52 -4.30 1.11
CA TYR A 27 -2.36 -5.25 0.39
C TYR A 27 -3.43 -4.53 -0.44
N ALA A 28 -4.12 -3.54 0.14
CA ALA A 28 -5.09 -2.72 -0.57
C ALA A 28 -4.44 -1.96 -1.75
N SER A 29 -3.25 -1.41 -1.54
CA SER A 29 -2.46 -0.74 -2.58
C SER A 29 -2.13 -1.67 -3.74
N SER A 30 -1.66 -2.89 -3.45
CA SER A 30 -1.36 -3.92 -4.44
C SER A 30 -2.59 -4.35 -5.22
N ALA A 31 -3.73 -4.57 -4.56
CA ALA A 31 -4.97 -4.95 -5.21
C ALA A 31 -5.44 -3.84 -6.19
N LEU A 32 -5.46 -2.59 -5.73
CA LEU A 32 -5.84 -1.46 -6.57
C LEU A 32 -4.85 -1.24 -7.72
N LEU A 33 -3.55 -1.44 -7.50
CA LEU A 33 -2.55 -1.37 -8.57
C LEU A 33 -2.78 -2.46 -9.63
N ALA A 34 -3.05 -3.70 -9.23
CA ALA A 34 -3.36 -4.77 -10.18
C ALA A 34 -4.61 -4.45 -10.99
N ILE A 35 -5.67 -3.98 -10.34
CA ILE A 35 -6.92 -3.56 -11.00
C ILE A 35 -6.65 -2.43 -12.00
N ALA A 36 -5.92 -1.40 -11.58
CA ALA A 36 -5.56 -0.26 -12.43
C ALA A 36 -4.74 -0.72 -13.64
N ALA A 37 -3.70 -1.54 -13.43
CA ALA A 37 -2.85 -2.05 -14.50
C ALA A 37 -3.64 -2.92 -15.48
N ALA A 38 -4.47 -3.84 -14.98
CA ALA A 38 -5.28 -4.73 -15.82
C ALA A 38 -6.34 -3.98 -16.65
N SER A 39 -6.79 -2.82 -16.17
CA SER A 39 -7.80 -2.00 -16.84
C SER A 39 -7.19 -0.97 -17.80
N ALA A 40 -6.01 -0.42 -17.47
CA ALA A 40 -5.38 0.65 -18.24
C ALA A 40 -4.47 0.14 -19.38
N LEU A 41 -3.89 -1.04 -19.25
CA LEU A 41 -2.94 -1.56 -20.24
C LEU A 41 -3.67 -2.20 -21.43
N PRO A 42 -3.28 -1.88 -22.69
CA PRO A 42 -3.88 -2.45 -23.89
C PRO A 42 -3.30 -3.85 -24.19
N LEU A 43 -3.47 -4.78 -23.25
CA LEU A 43 -2.97 -6.15 -23.32
C LEU A 43 -4.11 -7.15 -23.52
N SER A 44 -3.78 -8.34 -24.00
CA SER A 44 -4.73 -9.45 -23.97
C SER A 44 -5.05 -9.82 -22.52
N ARG A 45 -6.25 -10.35 -22.26
CA ARG A 45 -6.71 -10.67 -20.89
C ARG A 45 -5.73 -11.57 -20.11
N PRO A 46 -5.12 -12.62 -20.70
CA PRO A 46 -4.14 -13.45 -19.99
C PRO A 46 -2.86 -12.69 -19.62
N GLU A 47 -2.32 -11.88 -20.54
CA GLU A 47 -1.11 -11.09 -20.31
C GLU A 47 -1.34 -10.01 -19.24
N ALA A 48 -2.48 -9.32 -19.31
CA ALA A 48 -2.89 -8.34 -18.32
C ALA A 48 -2.98 -8.96 -16.92
N ALA A 49 -3.56 -10.15 -16.79
CA ALA A 49 -3.67 -10.86 -15.51
C ALA A 49 -2.30 -11.22 -14.92
N ILE A 50 -1.38 -11.75 -15.75
CA ILE A 50 -0.03 -12.12 -15.30
C ILE A 50 0.75 -10.87 -14.87
N LEU A 51 0.81 -9.85 -15.73
CA LEU A 51 1.59 -8.64 -15.46
C LEU A 51 1.06 -7.87 -14.25
N SER A 52 -0.26 -7.68 -14.15
CA SER A 52 -0.87 -7.00 -13.00
C SER A 52 -0.61 -7.73 -11.69
N THR A 53 -0.64 -9.07 -11.70
CA THR A 53 -0.31 -9.89 -10.53
C THR A 53 1.16 -9.73 -10.12
N LEU A 54 2.09 -9.74 -11.07
CA LEU A 54 3.51 -9.50 -10.81
C LEU A 54 3.75 -8.10 -10.22
N LEU A 55 3.07 -7.07 -10.76
CA LEU A 55 3.13 -5.72 -10.21
C LEU A 55 2.57 -5.65 -8.78
N ALA A 56 1.45 -6.31 -8.50
CA ALA A 56 0.89 -6.38 -7.15
C ALA A 56 1.81 -7.09 -6.15
N LEU A 57 2.45 -8.18 -6.57
CA LEU A 57 3.42 -8.92 -5.76
C LEU A 57 4.63 -8.06 -5.37
N ILE A 58 5.10 -7.20 -6.29
CA ILE A 58 6.21 -6.27 -6.02
C ILE A 58 5.73 -5.08 -5.18
N CYS A 59 4.52 -4.58 -5.43
CA CYS A 59 3.99 -3.40 -4.74
C CYS A 59 3.88 -3.64 -3.22
N TRP A 60 3.46 -4.81 -2.78
CA TRP A 60 3.22 -5.06 -1.36
C TRP A 60 4.49 -4.90 -0.49
N PRO A 61 5.62 -5.58 -0.78
CA PRO A 61 6.86 -5.39 -0.04
C PRO A 61 7.39 -3.95 -0.18
N VAL A 62 7.22 -3.29 -1.34
CA VAL A 62 7.60 -1.87 -1.50
C VAL A 62 6.81 -0.98 -0.53
N MET A 63 5.49 -1.16 -0.45
CA MET A 63 4.64 -0.41 0.47
C MET A 63 5.00 -0.70 1.93
N MET A 64 5.34 -1.95 2.26
CA MET A 64 5.82 -2.32 3.59
C MET A 64 7.14 -1.60 3.92
N ILE A 65 8.11 -1.58 3.01
CA ILE A 65 9.38 -0.85 3.18
C ILE A 65 9.13 0.65 3.35
N LEU A 66 8.27 1.25 2.51
CA LEU A 66 7.91 2.67 2.62
C LEU A 66 7.29 3.00 3.97
N CYS A 67 6.44 2.13 4.51
CA CYS A 67 5.84 2.31 5.83
C CYS A 67 6.88 2.41 6.95
N PHE A 68 8.06 1.80 6.80
CA PHE A 68 9.17 1.91 7.76
C PHE A 68 10.20 2.98 7.41
N SER A 69 10.31 3.37 6.14
CA SER A 69 11.20 4.44 5.67
C SER A 69 10.77 5.86 6.09
N THR A 70 9.46 6.07 6.30
CA THR A 70 8.92 7.38 6.69
C THR A 70 9.33 7.82 8.11
N ARG A 71 9.35 9.14 8.38
CA ARG A 71 9.75 9.70 9.69
C ARG A 71 8.78 9.40 10.83
N THR A 72 7.48 9.36 10.57
CA THR A 72 6.46 9.07 11.60
C THR A 72 5.40 8.10 11.07
N ALA A 73 4.68 7.43 11.97
CA ALA A 73 3.59 6.54 11.59
C ALA A 73 2.47 7.26 10.81
N VAL A 74 2.23 8.54 11.09
CA VAL A 74 1.26 9.36 10.33
C VAL A 74 1.70 9.52 8.87
N HIS A 75 2.99 9.77 8.62
CA HIS A 75 3.50 9.84 7.25
C HIS A 75 3.42 8.49 6.53
N ALA A 76 3.60 7.37 7.23
CA ALA A 76 3.40 6.04 6.66
C ALA A 76 1.96 5.86 6.15
N TRP A 77 0.97 6.15 7.00
CA TRP A 77 -0.45 6.10 6.62
C TRP A 77 -0.79 7.07 5.49
N GLY A 78 -0.30 8.31 5.57
CA GLY A 78 -0.52 9.32 4.53
C GLY A 78 0.01 8.88 3.17
N ALA A 79 1.22 8.31 3.12
CA ALA A 79 1.80 7.78 1.89
C ALA A 79 0.97 6.61 1.33
N THR A 80 0.56 5.67 2.19
CA THR A 80 -0.26 4.52 1.78
C THR A 80 -1.63 4.93 1.25
N ILE A 81 -2.33 5.84 1.96
CA ILE A 81 -3.63 6.35 1.53
C ILE A 81 -3.49 7.13 0.22
N ALA A 82 -2.49 8.01 0.11
CA ALA A 82 -2.26 8.77 -1.11
C ALA A 82 -2.00 7.84 -2.30
N PHE A 83 -1.20 6.80 -2.13
CA PHE A 83 -0.98 5.80 -3.17
C PHE A 83 -2.28 5.11 -3.57
N CYS A 84 -3.04 4.56 -2.61
CA CYS A 84 -4.34 3.94 -2.88
C CYS A 84 -5.29 4.86 -3.65
N LEU A 85 -5.37 6.14 -3.28
CA LEU A 85 -6.21 7.12 -3.97
C LEU A 85 -5.74 7.33 -5.41
N VAL A 86 -4.44 7.49 -5.64
CA VAL A 86 -3.88 7.66 -6.97
C VAL A 86 -4.19 6.45 -7.85
N VAL A 87 -3.88 5.23 -7.40
CA VAL A 87 -4.14 4.03 -8.22
C VAL A 87 -5.64 3.75 -8.38
N GLY A 88 -6.44 4.04 -7.37
CA GLY A 88 -7.91 3.92 -7.46
C GLY A 88 -8.51 4.89 -8.48
N VAL A 89 -8.06 6.14 -8.51
CA VAL A 89 -8.45 7.11 -9.52
C VAL A 89 -8.02 6.64 -10.91
N VAL A 90 -6.80 6.14 -11.07
CA VAL A 90 -6.33 5.59 -12.35
C VAL A 90 -7.22 4.42 -12.80
N ALA A 91 -7.57 3.50 -11.90
CA ALA A 91 -8.47 2.39 -12.22
C ALA A 91 -9.84 2.88 -12.73
N ILE A 92 -10.45 3.85 -12.04
CA ILE A 92 -11.75 4.43 -12.44
C ILE A 92 -11.65 5.11 -13.81
N LEU A 93 -10.60 5.92 -14.03
CA LEU A 93 -10.36 6.59 -15.31
C LEU A 93 -10.10 5.59 -16.44
N ALA A 94 -9.52 4.43 -16.13
CA ALA A 94 -9.34 3.31 -17.06
C ALA A 94 -10.62 2.48 -17.28
N GLY A 95 -11.75 2.84 -16.66
CA GLY A 95 -13.04 2.21 -16.87
C GLY A 95 -13.38 1.08 -15.89
N TRP A 96 -12.56 0.84 -14.86
CA TRP A 96 -12.92 -0.08 -13.79
C TRP A 96 -14.13 0.44 -13.01
N ARG A 97 -15.07 -0.46 -12.70
CA ARG A 97 -16.22 -0.20 -11.85
C ARG A 97 -16.27 -1.26 -10.74
N PRO A 98 -16.27 -0.86 -9.46
CA PRO A 98 -16.33 -1.78 -8.33
C PRO A 98 -17.68 -2.46 -8.18
#